data_AF-A0AAD7JQH7-F1
#
_entry.id   AF-A0AAD7JQH7-F1
#
_cell.length_a   1.000
_cell.length_b   1.000
_cell.length_c   1.000
_cell.angle_alpha   90.00
_cell.angle_beta   90.00
_cell.angle_gamma   90.00
#
_symmetry.space_group_name_H-M   'P 1'
#
loop_
_entity.id
_entity.type
_entity.pdbx_description
1 polymer ?
#
loop_
_entity_poly.entity_id
_entity_poly.type
_entity_poly.pdbx_seq_one_letter_code
_entity_poly.pdbx_strand_id
1 'polypeptide(L)'
;PWALPAGRAAMDQHFKLLRADEEIQRLNVEIHRFVTYMVDEEAFLAREEGCLRMEGNEGIAQQVRLLRMEQGRFTSLHMKRLVKLSKLPGFTGSILHGVSVSKERHTPVARDVEMVALLPAEIICPVGVEPPPLDEEEGEDDDDEEGVNALTALIQI
;
A
#
# COMPACT_ATOMS: atom_id res chain seq x y z
N PRO A 1 17.73 40.06 -17.06
CA PRO A 1 18.43 38.87 -16.52
C PRO A 1 17.53 37.66 -16.17
N TRP A 2 16.21 37.83 -15.96
CA TRP A 2 15.28 36.75 -15.55
C TRP A 2 14.82 35.82 -16.71
N ALA A 3 14.94 36.27 -17.96
CA ALA A 3 14.57 35.49 -19.15
C ALA A 3 15.72 34.61 -19.70
N LEU A 4 16.90 34.64 -19.08
CA LEU A 4 18.02 33.78 -19.46
C LEU A 4 17.79 32.35 -18.92
N PRO A 5 18.14 31.29 -19.68
CA PRO A 5 18.00 29.91 -19.21
C PRO A 5 18.64 29.66 -17.83
N ALA A 6 19.83 30.20 -17.59
CA ALA A 6 20.52 30.10 -16.31
C ALA A 6 19.76 30.78 -15.17
N GLY A 7 19.13 31.94 -15.44
CA GLY A 7 18.31 32.65 -14.46
C GLY A 7 17.06 31.87 -14.06
N ARG A 8 16.39 31.21 -15.02
CA ARG A 8 15.25 30.32 -14.72
C ARG A 8 15.67 29.10 -13.90
N ALA A 9 16.76 28.43 -14.29
CA ALA A 9 17.26 27.27 -13.54
C ALA A 9 17.62 27.63 -12.08
N ALA A 10 18.25 28.78 -11.86
CA ALA A 10 18.55 29.26 -10.52
C ALA A 10 17.28 29.57 -9.71
N MET A 11 16.26 30.20 -10.32
CA MET A 11 14.97 30.42 -9.67
C MET A 11 14.26 29.11 -9.33
N ASP A 12 14.24 28.15 -10.25
CA ASP A 12 13.60 26.84 -10.03
C ASP A 12 14.28 26.09 -8.87
N GLN A 13 15.62 26.10 -8.81
CA GLN A 13 16.36 25.51 -7.69
C GLN A 13 16.03 26.22 -6.37
N HIS A 14 15.97 27.55 -6.37
CA HIS A 14 15.62 28.32 -5.19
C HIS A 14 14.23 27.96 -4.66
N PHE A 15 13.22 27.92 -5.53
CA PHE A 15 11.85 27.56 -5.12
C PHE A 15 11.71 26.09 -4.75
N LYS A 16 12.47 25.18 -5.38
CA LYS A 16 12.53 23.76 -4.97
C LYS A 16 13.06 23.62 -3.55
N LEU A 17 14.12 24.36 -3.19
CA LEU A 17 14.65 24.35 -1.83
C LEU A 17 13.63 24.87 -0.83
N LEU A 18 12.97 26.01 -1.12
CA LEU A 18 11.95 26.57 -0.24
C LEU A 18 10.77 25.60 -0.03
N ARG A 19 10.33 24.91 -1.09
CA ARG A 19 9.24 23.94 -1.02
C ARG A 19 9.63 22.60 -0.40
N ALA A 20 10.92 22.24 -0.40
CA ALA A 20 11.37 20.98 0.17
C ALA A 20 11.07 20.91 1.67
N ASP A 21 11.26 22.00 2.40
CA ASP A 21 10.99 22.04 3.85
C ASP A 21 9.50 21.85 4.16
N GLU A 22 8.62 22.47 3.38
CA GLU A 22 7.17 22.29 3.49
C GLU A 22 6.76 20.85 3.16
N GLU A 23 7.35 20.28 2.11
CA GLU A 23 7.03 18.92 1.67
C GLU A 23 7.51 17.88 2.70
N ILE A 24 8.63 18.08 3.38
CA ILE A 24 9.06 17.22 4.50
C ILE A 24 7.97 17.18 5.59
N GLN A 25 7.46 18.34 6.00
CA GLN A 25 6.41 18.40 7.02
C GLN A 25 5.13 17.69 6.57
N ARG A 26 4.73 17.86 5.32
CA ARG A 26 3.56 17.20 4.74
C ARG A 26 3.76 15.68 4.67
N LEU A 27 4.93 15.23 4.21
CA LEU A 27 5.26 13.80 4.10
C LEU A 27 5.27 13.10 5.47
N ASN A 28 5.69 13.77 6.53
CA ASN A 28 5.60 13.20 7.89
C ASN A 28 4.17 12.84 8.28
N VAL A 29 3.19 13.69 7.93
CA VAL A 29 1.77 13.42 8.16
C VAL A 29 1.29 12.29 7.25
N GLU A 30 1.70 12.31 5.99
CA GLU A 30 1.26 11.33 5.00
C GLU A 30 1.79 9.93 5.30
N ILE A 31 3.04 9.80 5.75
CA ILE A 31 3.63 8.52 6.18
C ILE A 31 2.78 7.90 7.30
N HIS A 32 2.40 8.69 8.30
CA HIS A 32 1.59 8.20 9.40
C HIS A 32 0.20 7.74 8.93
N ARG A 33 -0.45 8.50 8.03
CA ARG A 33 -1.72 8.13 7.41
C ARG A 33 -1.60 6.86 6.57
N PHE A 34 -0.52 6.75 5.80
CA PHE A 34 -0.27 5.61 4.93
C PHE A 34 -0.06 4.32 5.73
N VAL A 35 0.70 4.38 6.84
CA VAL A 35 0.83 3.23 7.76
C VAL A 35 -0.52 2.85 8.37
N THR A 36 -1.31 3.84 8.79
CA THR A 36 -2.65 3.61 9.34
C THR A 36 -3.54 2.89 8.32
N TYR A 37 -3.53 3.37 7.07
CA TYR A 37 -4.28 2.75 5.97
C TYR A 37 -3.87 1.29 5.73
N MET A 38 -2.57 0.99 5.67
CA MET A 38 -2.10 -0.38 5.44
C MET A 38 -2.58 -1.35 6.54
N VAL A 39 -2.53 -0.92 7.80
CA VAL A 39 -2.98 -1.74 8.94
C VAL A 39 -4.49 -1.92 8.93
N ASP A 40 -5.25 -0.84 8.68
CA ASP A 40 -6.71 -0.89 8.64
C ASP A 40 -7.24 -1.74 7.47
N GLU A 41 -6.57 -1.69 6.30
CA GLU A 41 -6.91 -2.48 5.13
C GLU A 41 -6.65 -3.98 5.37
N GLU A 42 -5.49 -4.34 5.94
CA GLU A 42 -5.19 -5.73 6.28
C GLU A 42 -6.23 -6.31 7.26
N ALA A 43 -6.56 -5.55 8.31
CA ALA A 43 -7.57 -5.94 9.29
C ALA A 43 -8.97 -6.08 8.66
N PHE A 44 -9.32 -5.20 7.73
CA PHE A 44 -10.58 -5.27 6.99
C PHE A 44 -10.67 -6.51 6.12
N LEU A 45 -9.67 -6.76 5.28
CA LEU A 45 -9.67 -7.93 4.39
C LEU A 45 -9.67 -9.24 5.17
N ALA A 46 -8.94 -9.32 6.28
CA ALA A 46 -8.95 -10.50 7.14
C ALA A 46 -10.32 -10.76 7.77
N ARG A 47 -11.00 -9.69 8.20
CA ARG A 47 -12.36 -9.79 8.73
C ARG A 47 -13.35 -10.24 7.66
N GLU A 48 -13.33 -9.61 6.48
CA GLU A 48 -14.26 -9.94 5.39
C GLU A 48 -14.04 -11.36 4.87
N GLU A 49 -12.80 -11.84 4.76
CA GLU A 49 -12.51 -13.25 4.46
C GLU A 49 -13.20 -14.18 5.48
N GLY A 50 -13.08 -13.85 6.78
CA GLY A 50 -13.71 -14.61 7.86
C GLY A 50 -15.24 -14.63 7.76
N CYS A 51 -15.86 -13.46 7.58
CA CYS A 51 -17.31 -13.34 7.41
C CYS A 51 -17.81 -14.15 6.22
N LEU A 52 -17.17 -14.03 5.06
CA LEU A 52 -17.56 -14.74 3.85
C LEU A 52 -17.45 -16.27 4.01
N ARG A 53 -16.46 -16.75 4.76
CA ARG A 53 -16.38 -18.19 5.10
C ARG A 53 -17.53 -18.65 5.97
N MET A 54 -17.94 -17.83 6.96
CA MET A 54 -19.08 -18.16 7.83
C MET A 54 -20.41 -18.13 7.07
N GLU A 55 -20.54 -17.25 6.07
CA GLU A 55 -21.72 -17.18 5.19
C GLU A 55 -21.80 -18.33 4.17
N GLY A 56 -20.76 -19.18 4.07
CA GLY A 56 -20.70 -20.27 3.09
C GLY A 56 -20.23 -19.85 1.69
N ASN A 57 -19.77 -18.60 1.53
CA ASN A 57 -19.30 -18.04 0.26
C ASN A 57 -17.81 -18.36 0.02
N GLU A 58 -17.47 -19.65 -0.07
CA GLU A 58 -16.08 -20.12 -0.13
C GLU A 58 -15.29 -19.55 -1.33
N GLY A 59 -15.92 -19.47 -2.51
CA GLY A 59 -15.26 -18.94 -3.71
C GLY A 59 -14.83 -17.48 -3.56
N ILE A 60 -15.69 -16.63 -3.00
CA ILE A 60 -15.38 -15.21 -2.78
C ILE A 60 -14.35 -15.06 -1.65
N ALA A 61 -14.50 -15.83 -0.57
CA ALA A 61 -13.53 -15.82 0.53
C ALA A 61 -12.11 -16.19 0.05
N GLN A 62 -12.00 -17.17 -0.86
CA GLN A 62 -10.72 -17.54 -1.43
C GLN A 62 -10.12 -16.41 -2.29
N GLN A 63 -10.94 -15.68 -3.06
CA GLN A 63 -10.48 -14.52 -3.82
C GLN A 63 -10.00 -13.38 -2.91
N VAL A 64 -10.76 -13.07 -1.84
CA VAL A 64 -10.37 -12.06 -0.84
C VAL A 64 -9.05 -12.45 -0.17
N ARG A 65 -8.86 -13.73 0.14
CA ARG A 65 -7.59 -14.24 0.68
C ARG A 65 -6.43 -14.00 -0.29
N LEU A 66 -6.61 -14.32 -1.57
CA LEU A 66 -5.56 -14.12 -2.58
C LEU A 66 -5.19 -12.64 -2.70
N LEU A 67 -6.18 -11.75 -2.73
CA LEU A 67 -5.96 -10.30 -2.73
C LEU A 67 -5.20 -9.84 -1.48
N ARG A 68 -5.61 -10.29 -0.28
CA ARG A 68 -4.93 -9.95 0.97
C ARG A 68 -3.47 -10.40 0.96
N MET A 69 -3.19 -11.62 0.49
CA MET A 69 -1.83 -12.14 0.38
C MET A 69 -0.97 -11.32 -0.59
N GLU A 70 -1.54 -10.90 -1.73
CA GLU A 70 -0.85 -10.03 -2.69
C GLU A 70 -0.51 -8.67 -2.06
N GLN A 71 -1.52 -8.01 -1.47
CA GLN A 71 -1.34 -6.72 -0.81
C GLN A 71 -0.34 -6.79 0.34
N GLY A 72 -0.36 -7.87 1.14
CA GLY A 72 0.59 -8.10 2.23
C GLY A 72 2.05 -8.09 1.77
N ARG A 73 2.34 -8.54 0.54
CA ARG A 73 3.70 -8.45 -0.04
C ARG A 73 4.12 -7.00 -0.24
N PHE A 74 3.25 -6.17 -0.81
CA PHE A 74 3.50 -4.74 -0.98
C PHE A 74 3.61 -4.03 0.36
N THR A 75 2.71 -4.31 1.29
CA THR A 75 2.75 -3.76 2.66
C THR A 75 4.10 -4.06 3.33
N SER A 76 4.60 -5.30 3.21
CA SER A 76 5.92 -5.68 3.76
C SER A 76 7.06 -4.88 3.14
N LEU A 77 7.02 -4.65 1.81
CA LEU A 77 8.02 -3.86 1.09
C LEU A 77 7.97 -2.39 1.51
N HIS A 78 6.76 -1.82 1.61
CA HIS A 78 6.56 -0.45 2.07
C HIS A 78 7.05 -0.25 3.50
N MET A 79 6.76 -1.17 4.41
CA MET A 79 7.25 -1.10 5.79
C MET A 79 8.78 -1.14 5.87
N LYS A 80 9.44 -2.01 5.07
CA LYS A 80 10.91 -2.01 4.97
C LYS A 80 11.46 -0.66 4.52
N ARG A 81 10.84 -0.05 3.50
CA ARG A 81 11.25 1.28 3.00
C ARG A 81 11.01 2.38 4.04
N LEU A 82 9.88 2.37 4.72
CA LEU A 82 9.57 3.32 5.79
C LEU A 82 10.56 3.22 6.96
N VAL A 83 10.97 2.01 7.34
CA VAL A 83 12.01 1.81 8.36
C VAL A 83 13.37 2.34 7.91
N LYS A 84 13.72 2.19 6.62
CA LYS A 84 14.93 2.82 6.07
C LYS A 84 14.82 4.35 6.11
N LEU A 85 13.67 4.91 5.72
CA LEU A 85 13.41 6.35 5.76
C LEU A 85 13.47 6.92 7.18
N SER A 86 12.95 6.21 8.18
CA SER A 86 12.97 6.67 9.57
C SER A 86 14.37 6.76 10.17
N LYS A 87 15.37 6.14 9.54
CA LYS A 87 16.78 6.20 9.93
C LYS A 87 17.54 7.37 9.29
N LEU A 88 16.94 8.08 8.34
CA LEU A 88 17.60 9.20 7.67
C LEU A 88 17.72 10.42 8.61
N PRO A 89 18.82 11.18 8.52
CA PRO A 89 18.97 12.42 9.29
C PRO A 89 17.89 13.42 8.86
N GLY A 90 17.22 14.03 9.84
CA GLY A 90 16.13 14.99 9.61
C GLY A 90 14.72 14.38 9.54
N PHE A 91 14.59 13.04 9.63
CA PHE A 91 13.27 12.44 9.80
C PHE A 91 12.67 12.83 11.15
N THR A 92 11.45 13.35 11.10
CA THR A 92 10.70 13.84 12.27
C THR A 92 9.27 13.30 12.34
N GLY A 93 8.90 12.42 11.38
CA GLY A 93 7.60 11.78 11.32
C GLY A 93 7.48 10.57 12.23
N SER A 94 6.38 9.84 12.08
CA SER A 94 6.11 8.59 12.80
C SER A 94 5.74 7.48 11.83
N ILE A 95 6.38 6.31 12.01
CA ILE A 95 6.04 5.08 11.29
C ILE A 95 5.10 4.16 12.10
N LEU A 96 4.63 4.63 13.27
CA LEU A 96 3.60 3.93 14.02
C LEU A 96 2.25 4.15 13.35
N HIS A 97 1.37 3.15 13.41
CA HIS A 97 0.01 3.31 12.92
C HIS A 97 -0.79 4.22 13.88
N GLY A 98 -1.65 5.05 13.32
CA GLY A 98 -2.60 5.87 14.06
C GLY A 98 -3.93 5.17 14.25
N VAL A 99 -4.96 5.98 14.52
CA VAL A 99 -6.37 5.55 14.58
C VAL A 99 -7.14 6.31 13.50
N SER A 100 -7.82 5.60 12.61
CA SER A 100 -8.67 6.22 11.59
C SER A 100 -9.90 6.87 12.23
N VAL A 101 -10.18 8.13 11.84
CA VAL A 101 -11.34 8.90 12.32
C VAL A 101 -12.63 8.36 11.70
N SER A 102 -12.58 8.00 10.41
CA SER A 102 -13.72 7.50 9.66
C SER A 102 -13.45 6.06 9.26
N LYS A 103 -14.19 5.12 9.84
CA LYS A 103 -14.12 3.72 9.43
C LYS A 103 -15.07 3.40 8.28
N GLU A 104 -15.73 4.38 7.64
CA GLU A 104 -16.81 4.15 6.66
C GLU A 104 -16.45 3.15 5.54
N ARG A 105 -15.18 3.14 5.10
CA ARG A 105 -14.70 2.17 4.11
C ARG A 105 -14.48 0.77 4.69
N HIS A 106 -14.17 0.67 5.98
CA HIS A 106 -13.86 -0.57 6.70
C HIS A 106 -14.98 -1.01 7.67
N THR A 107 -16.06 -0.24 7.80
CA THR A 107 -17.23 -0.57 8.62
C THR A 107 -18.05 -1.64 7.90
N PRO A 108 -18.53 -2.67 8.62
CA PRO A 108 -19.42 -3.64 8.01
C PRO A 108 -20.69 -2.91 7.54
N VAL A 109 -20.89 -2.85 6.23
CA VAL A 109 -22.19 -2.49 5.67
C VAL A 109 -23.14 -3.59 6.13
N ALA A 110 -24.23 -3.23 6.82
CA ALA A 110 -25.31 -4.16 7.08
C ALA A 110 -25.80 -4.68 5.72
N ARG A 111 -25.45 -5.93 5.40
CA ARG A 111 -25.75 -6.54 4.11
C ARG A 111 -27.22 -7.01 4.12
N ASP A 112 -28.14 -6.06 3.97
CA ASP A 112 -29.50 -6.36 3.52
C ASP A 112 -29.42 -6.67 2.01
N VAL A 113 -29.08 -7.91 1.66
CA VAL A 113 -28.96 -8.33 0.26
C VAL A 113 -30.34 -8.71 -0.27
N GLU A 114 -31.05 -7.77 -0.89
CA GLU A 114 -32.03 -8.13 -1.92
C GLU A 114 -31.27 -8.50 -3.20
N MET A 115 -31.21 -9.81 -3.45
CA MET A 115 -30.57 -10.41 -4.62
C MET A 115 -31.39 -10.10 -5.89
N VAL A 116 -31.05 -9.02 -6.61
CA VAL A 116 -31.61 -8.78 -7.95
C VAL A 116 -30.74 -9.49 -8.99
N ALA A 117 -31.20 -10.67 -9.40
CA ALA A 117 -30.60 -11.46 -10.46
C ALA A 117 -30.85 -10.84 -11.84
N LEU A 118 -29.80 -10.27 -12.45
CA LEU A 118 -29.76 -10.01 -13.89
C LEU A 118 -28.39 -10.38 -14.44
N LEU A 119 -28.26 -11.62 -14.91
CA LEU A 119 -27.20 -12.01 -15.84
C LEU A 119 -27.76 -11.93 -17.27
N PRO A 120 -27.05 -11.31 -18.22
CA PRO A 120 -27.13 -11.70 -19.61
C PRO A 120 -25.93 -12.60 -19.96
N ALA A 121 -26.25 -13.63 -20.75
CA ALA A 121 -25.34 -14.62 -21.29
C ALA A 121 -24.36 -14.02 -22.33
N GLU A 122 -23.26 -14.75 -22.50
CA GLU A 122 -22.28 -14.69 -23.61
C GLU A 122 -21.17 -13.63 -23.53
N ILE A 123 -20.03 -14.05 -22.98
CA ILE A 123 -18.72 -13.63 -23.48
C ILE A 123 -17.97 -14.89 -23.91
N ILE A 124 -17.97 -15.10 -25.22
CA ILE A 124 -17.16 -16.09 -25.91
C ILE A 124 -15.69 -15.71 -25.69
N CYS A 125 -14.91 -16.57 -25.03
CA CYS A 125 -13.46 -16.43 -24.94
C CYS A 125 -12.83 -16.82 -26.28
N PRO A 126 -12.12 -15.92 -27.00
CA PRO A 126 -11.20 -16.38 -28.03
C PRO A 126 -9.92 -16.89 -27.36
N VAL A 127 -9.69 -18.18 -27.58
CA VAL A 127 -8.45 -18.91 -27.34
C VAL A 127 -7.27 -18.26 -28.06
N GLY A 128 -6.13 -18.18 -27.37
CA GLY A 128 -4.79 -18.27 -27.98
C GLY A 128 -4.11 -16.95 -28.35
N VAL A 129 -3.42 -16.33 -27.40
CA VAL A 129 -2.22 -15.53 -27.70
C VAL A 129 -1.12 -16.00 -26.75
N GLU A 130 -0.10 -16.62 -27.33
CA GLU A 130 1.12 -17.06 -26.66
C GLU A 130 1.89 -15.83 -26.13
N PRO A 131 2.35 -15.83 -24.87
CA PRO A 131 3.10 -14.70 -24.33
C PRO A 131 4.49 -14.62 -24.98
N PRO A 132 4.99 -13.41 -25.30
CA PRO A 132 6.36 -13.24 -25.79
C PRO A 132 7.40 -13.63 -24.72
N PRO A 133 8.61 -14.04 -25.14
CA PRO A 133 9.66 -14.47 -24.22
C PRO A 133 10.07 -13.34 -23.28
N LEU A 134 10.26 -13.68 -22.01
CA LEU A 134 10.74 -12.79 -20.96
C LEU A 134 12.26 -12.63 -21.12
N ASP A 135 12.72 -11.40 -21.35
CA ASP A 135 14.13 -11.06 -21.20
C ASP A 135 14.49 -11.12 -19.71
N GLU A 136 15.51 -11.91 -19.38
CA GLU A 136 16.07 -12.06 -18.04
C GLU A 136 16.88 -10.80 -17.69
N GLU A 137 16.32 -9.90 -16.87
CA GLU A 137 17.07 -8.83 -16.21
C GLU A 137 17.78 -9.43 -14.98
N GLU A 138 19.11 -9.53 -15.05
CA GLU A 138 19.97 -9.90 -13.93
C GLU A 138 19.83 -8.86 -12.80
N GLY A 139 19.18 -9.25 -11.69
CA GLY A 139 19.19 -8.48 -10.47
C GLY A 139 20.49 -8.71 -9.71
N GLU A 140 21.29 -7.66 -9.53
CA GLU A 140 22.37 -7.63 -8.53
C GLU A 140 21.75 -7.65 -7.12
N ASP A 141 21.87 -8.79 -6.45
CA ASP A 141 21.55 -8.99 -5.04
C ASP A 141 22.70 -8.41 -4.18
N ASP A 142 22.50 -7.21 -3.61
CA ASP A 142 23.28 -6.75 -2.47
C ASP A 142 22.64 -7.29 -1.18
N ASP A 143 23.12 -8.46 -0.76
CA ASP A 143 22.87 -9.08 0.54
C ASP A 143 23.56 -8.29 1.67
N ASP A 144 22.78 -7.55 2.46
CA ASP A 144 23.14 -7.20 3.84
C ASP A 144 22.09 -7.80 4.79
N GLU A 145 22.31 -9.07 5.14
CA GLU A 145 21.66 -9.75 6.25
C GLU A 145 22.15 -9.17 7.59
N GLU A 146 21.38 -8.26 8.20
CA GLU A 146 21.47 -8.08 9.65
C GLU A 146 20.14 -7.59 10.28
N GLY A 147 19.49 -8.50 11.03
CA GLY A 147 18.68 -8.13 12.18
C GLY A 147 17.17 -7.94 11.99
N VAL A 148 16.44 -9.04 11.76
CA VAL A 148 14.98 -9.09 12.04
C VAL A 148 14.67 -10.20 13.04
N ASN A 149 15.04 -9.98 14.30
CA ASN A 149 14.55 -10.78 15.43
C ASN A 149 13.96 -9.94 16.58
N ALA A 150 13.61 -8.68 16.35
CA ALA A 150 13.09 -7.79 17.40
C ALA A 150 11.60 -7.41 17.28
N LEU A 151 10.91 -7.72 16.18
CA LEU A 151 9.54 -7.21 15.96
C LEU A 151 8.42 -8.18 16.34
N THR A 152 8.72 -9.45 16.63
CA THR A 152 7.71 -10.42 17.08
C THR A 152 7.23 -10.17 18.53
N ALA A 153 7.85 -9.24 19.27
CA ALA A 153 7.55 -8.98 20.68
C ALA A 153 6.56 -7.82 20.93
N LEU A 154 6.13 -7.08 19.90
CA LEU A 154 5.33 -5.85 20.09
C LEU A 154 3.86 -5.94 19.62
N ILE A 155 3.39 -7.13 19.22
CA ILE A 155 2.00 -7.34 18.76
C ILE A 155 1.16 -8.13 19.81
N GLN A 156 1.59 -8.18 21.06
CA GLN A 156 0.80 -8.76 22.15
C GLN A 156 0.59 -7.75 23.29
N ILE A 157 -0.37 -6.85 23.07
CA ILE A 157 -1.22 -6.29 24.13
C ILE A 157 -2.65 -6.24 23.58
#